data_AF-A0A6J6JA90-F1
#
_entry.id   AF-A0A6J6JA90-F1
#
_cell.length_a   1.000
_cell.length_b   1.000
_cell.length_c   1.000
_cell.angle_alpha   90.00
_cell.angle_beta   90.00
_cell.angle_gamma   90.00
#
_symmetry.space_group_name_H-M   'P 1'
#
loop_
_entity.id
_entity.type
_entity.pdbx_description
1 polymer ?
#
loop_
_entity_poly.entity_id
_entity_poly.type
_entity_poly.pdbx_seq_one_letter_code
_entity_poly.pdbx_strand_id
1 'polypeptide(L)'
;MFRLPLWLVQVVGALLVLNPPVTALIGFDRYDHWMFAMVAILIYVFVALLSVFYYRTREMPALLAWINLLVVVIVPQLIHEAIDVATVDSQTSWYVSGLGALLAVTAIRGQQAVSWVGAGVLSLEVLVWGGTETMFNSGLAGALSLIVATNVLSYALTRIDTETQTYLDKAIEIEAAAAIESSTRMERSRRLSETLRVSYPLLQKIAAGELDEESRQEAKLLEAQLRDSIRGRELIDSKMQEAIRSARLRGIEVVVLDEGGLVALAENFKAELRQKLAAQLDQISSGRVTIRAPRGGQINATFVASRAGTAAPDVFLKF
;
A
#
# COMPACT_ATOMS: atom_id res chain seq x y z
N MET A 1 4.79 -16.89 -8.13
CA MET A 1 5.99 -16.82 -7.28
C MET A 1 6.28 -18.21 -6.73
N PHE A 2 7.35 -18.86 -7.18
CA PHE A 2 7.79 -20.12 -6.57
C PHE A 2 8.40 -19.81 -5.20
N ARG A 3 7.65 -20.09 -4.12
CA ARG A 3 8.22 -20.07 -2.76
C ARG A 3 8.99 -21.38 -2.60
N LEU A 4 10.32 -21.31 -2.63
CA LEU A 4 11.15 -22.45 -2.27
C LEU A 4 10.75 -22.92 -0.87
N PRO A 5 10.41 -24.20 -0.69
CA PRO A 5 9.94 -24.67 0.60
C PRO A 5 11.11 -24.71 1.59
N LEU A 6 10.87 -24.26 2.82
CA LEU A 6 11.90 -24.08 3.86
C LEU A 6 12.70 -25.36 4.12
N TRP A 7 12.05 -26.53 4.01
CA TRP A 7 12.70 -27.83 4.19
C TRP A 7 13.79 -28.10 3.15
N LEU A 8 13.63 -27.63 1.90
CA LEU A 8 14.61 -27.87 0.84
C LEU A 8 15.88 -27.04 1.09
N VAL A 9 15.72 -25.80 1.54
CA VAL A 9 16.84 -24.93 1.95
C VAL A 9 17.57 -25.51 3.15
N GLN A 10 16.84 -26.08 4.12
CA GLN A 10 17.43 -26.74 5.29
C GLN A 10 18.19 -28.01 4.91
N VAL A 11 17.65 -28.84 4.02
CA VAL A 11 18.32 -30.07 3.55
C VAL A 11 19.59 -29.73 2.79
N VAL A 12 19.54 -28.78 1.84
CA VAL A 12 20.72 -28.35 1.08
C VAL A 12 21.77 -27.72 2.02
N GLY A 13 21.34 -26.86 2.94
CA GLY A 13 22.23 -26.27 3.95
C GLY A 13 22.86 -27.31 4.87
N ALA A 14 22.09 -28.31 5.31
CA ALA A 14 22.60 -29.39 6.15
C ALA A 14 23.63 -30.25 5.40
N LEU A 15 23.35 -30.62 4.15
CA LEU A 15 24.29 -31.37 3.31
C LEU A 15 25.61 -30.60 3.12
N LEU A 16 25.52 -29.30 2.83
CA LEU A 16 26.68 -28.44 2.63
C LEU A 16 27.57 -28.38 3.87
N VAL A 17 26.96 -28.25 5.05
CA VAL A 17 27.67 -28.00 6.31
C VAL A 17 28.11 -29.31 7.00
N LEU A 18 27.43 -30.43 6.75
CA LEU A 18 27.80 -31.74 7.31
C LEU A 18 28.89 -32.48 6.52
N ASN A 19 29.13 -32.13 5.26
CA ASN A 19 30.17 -32.78 4.46
C ASN A 19 31.59 -32.65 5.06
N PRO A 20 32.05 -31.46 5.53
CA PRO A 20 33.42 -31.31 6.04
C PRO A 20 33.73 -32.10 7.33
N PRO A 21 32.82 -32.22 8.32
CA PRO A 21 32.98 -33.15 9.45
C PRO A 21 33.14 -34.61 9.03
N VAL A 22 32.46 -35.05 7.97
CA VAL A 22 32.62 -36.41 7.45
C VAL A 22 34.04 -36.61 6.92
N THR A 23 34.58 -35.64 6.19
CA THR A 23 35.99 -35.66 5.77
C THR A 23 36.94 -35.71 6.97
N ALA A 24 36.65 -34.92 8.02
CA ALA A 24 37.43 -34.91 9.25
C ALA A 24 37.44 -36.27 9.96
N LEU A 25 36.30 -36.96 10.00
CA LEU A 25 36.16 -38.29 10.61
C LEU A 25 36.83 -39.40 9.77
N ILE A 26 36.83 -39.28 8.44
CA ILE A 26 37.56 -40.23 7.58
C ILE A 26 39.07 -40.10 7.80
N GLY A 27 39.57 -38.87 7.99
CA GLY A 27 40.98 -38.59 8.26
C GLY A 27 41.38 -38.67 9.72
N PHE A 28 40.57 -39.29 10.59
CA PHE A 28 40.74 -39.17 12.04
C PHE A 28 42.08 -39.71 12.57
N ASP A 29 42.62 -40.74 11.93
CA ASP A 29 43.91 -41.33 12.30
C ASP A 29 45.12 -40.41 12.05
N ARG A 30 44.90 -39.26 11.40
CA ARG A 30 45.95 -38.26 11.09
C ARG A 30 46.11 -37.18 12.16
N TYR A 31 45.27 -37.17 13.20
CA TYR A 31 45.38 -36.20 14.28
C TYR A 31 46.30 -36.72 15.39
N ASP A 32 47.41 -36.02 15.62
CA ASP A 32 48.33 -36.32 16.72
C ASP A 32 47.65 -36.12 18.08
N HIS A 33 46.81 -35.09 18.17
CA HIS A 33 46.02 -34.78 19.36
C HIS A 33 44.51 -34.83 19.05
N TRP A 34 43.97 -36.04 18.99
CA TRP A 34 42.57 -36.33 18.65
C TRP A 34 41.52 -35.56 19.48
N MET A 35 41.83 -35.19 20.72
CA MET A 35 40.91 -34.46 21.60
C MET A 35 40.60 -33.06 21.05
N PHE A 36 41.60 -32.32 20.56
CA PHE A 36 41.40 -31.00 19.97
C PHE A 36 40.58 -31.08 18.68
N ALA A 37 40.87 -32.07 17.83
CA ALA A 37 40.09 -32.34 16.63
C ALA A 37 38.62 -32.67 16.95
N MET A 38 38.37 -33.51 17.94
CA MET A 38 37.01 -33.88 18.36
C MET A 38 36.23 -32.65 18.89
N VAL A 39 36.86 -31.83 19.72
CA VAL A 39 36.24 -30.60 20.23
C VAL A 39 35.92 -29.64 19.09
N ALA A 40 36.84 -29.45 18.14
CA ALA A 40 36.63 -28.60 16.98
C ALA A 40 35.44 -29.08 16.12
N ILE A 41 35.36 -30.39 15.84
CA ILE A 41 34.25 -31.00 15.08
C ILE A 41 32.93 -30.79 15.82
N LEU A 42 32.87 -31.05 17.13
CA LEU A 42 31.66 -30.91 17.93
C LEU A 42 31.17 -29.45 17.98
N ILE A 43 32.06 -28.48 18.19
CA ILE A 43 31.74 -27.06 18.19
C ILE A 43 31.18 -26.66 16.82
N TYR A 44 31.89 -27.02 15.74
CA TYR A 44 31.47 -26.71 14.39
C TYR A 44 30.09 -27.31 14.07
N VAL A 45 29.90 -28.62 14.27
CA VAL A 45 28.64 -29.33 13.96
C VAL A 45 27.48 -28.76 14.78
N PHE A 46 27.69 -28.48 16.06
CA PHE A 46 26.65 -27.93 16.92
C PHE A 46 26.18 -26.56 16.41
N VAL A 47 27.11 -25.63 16.17
CA VAL A 47 26.80 -24.27 15.72
C VAL A 47 26.25 -24.24 14.29
N ALA A 48 26.78 -25.11 13.42
CA ALA A 48 26.29 -25.37 12.08
C ALA A 48 24.81 -25.78 12.06
N LEU A 49 24.47 -26.84 12.80
CA LEU A 49 23.11 -27.36 12.86
C LEU A 49 22.17 -26.34 13.49
N LEU A 50 22.63 -25.62 14.51
CA LEU A 50 21.86 -24.52 15.11
C LEU A 50 21.56 -23.42 14.09
N SER A 51 22.53 -23.05 13.25
CA SER A 51 22.38 -22.07 12.16
C SER A 51 21.44 -22.53 11.05
N VAL A 52 21.39 -23.84 10.77
CA VAL A 52 20.54 -24.40 9.72
C VAL A 52 19.10 -24.67 10.21
N PHE A 53 18.91 -25.22 11.40
CA PHE A 53 17.62 -25.78 11.81
C PHE A 53 16.84 -24.92 12.82
N TYR A 54 17.50 -24.14 13.66
CA TYR A 54 16.85 -23.61 14.87
C TYR A 54 15.90 -22.44 14.62
N TYR A 55 16.14 -21.61 13.60
CA TYR A 55 15.31 -20.44 13.34
C TYR A 55 14.36 -20.61 12.15
N ARG A 56 13.06 -20.44 12.45
CA ARG A 56 11.93 -20.47 11.50
C ARG A 56 11.72 -19.13 10.77
N THR A 57 12.36 -18.07 11.27
CA THR A 57 12.38 -16.74 10.67
C THR A 57 13.41 -16.66 9.54
N ARG A 58 13.16 -15.76 8.57
CA ARG A 58 14.04 -15.55 7.40
C ARG A 58 15.43 -15.06 7.81
N GLU A 59 15.51 -14.20 8.82
CA GLU A 59 16.75 -13.64 9.34
C GLU A 59 17.20 -14.36 10.62
N MET A 60 18.49 -14.66 10.67
CA MET A 60 19.18 -15.22 11.82
C MET A 60 19.51 -14.12 12.84
N PRO A 61 19.37 -14.38 14.16
CA PRO A 61 19.69 -13.38 15.16
C PRO A 61 21.18 -13.04 15.17
N ALA A 62 21.48 -11.76 15.41
CA ALA A 62 22.86 -11.25 15.42
C ALA A 62 23.76 -12.02 16.40
N LEU A 63 23.24 -12.45 17.55
CA LEU A 63 23.99 -13.25 18.53
C LEU A 63 24.56 -14.53 17.89
N LEU A 64 23.74 -15.26 17.14
CA LEU A 64 24.20 -16.50 16.51
C LEU A 64 25.20 -16.21 15.39
N ALA A 65 25.08 -15.09 14.68
CA ALA A 65 26.05 -14.68 13.68
C ALA A 65 27.42 -14.39 14.30
N TRP A 66 27.45 -13.71 15.45
CA TRP A 66 28.67 -13.51 16.22
C TRP A 66 29.25 -14.83 16.76
N ILE A 67 28.41 -15.78 17.16
CA ILE A 67 28.87 -17.13 17.52
C ILE A 67 29.51 -17.82 16.30
N ASN A 68 28.91 -17.72 15.11
CA ASN A 68 29.51 -18.28 13.89
C ASN A 68 30.87 -17.65 13.60
N LEU A 69 31.02 -16.33 13.78
CA LEU A 69 32.30 -15.65 13.64
C LEU A 69 33.33 -16.13 14.68
N LEU A 70 32.90 -16.32 15.93
CA LEU A 70 33.75 -16.85 16.99
C LEU A 70 34.24 -18.28 16.65
N VAL A 71 33.37 -19.11 16.09
CA VAL A 71 33.72 -20.46 15.61
C VAL A 71 34.77 -20.39 14.49
N VAL A 72 34.65 -19.41 13.58
CA VAL A 72 35.65 -19.18 12.53
C VAL A 72 37.04 -18.88 13.10
N VAL A 73 37.12 -18.19 14.25
CA VAL A 73 38.38 -17.88 14.91
C VAL A 73 38.93 -19.07 15.72
N ILE A 74 38.05 -19.79 16.43
CA ILE A 74 38.49 -20.82 17.39
C ILE A 74 38.83 -22.15 16.70
N VAL A 75 38.04 -22.58 15.72
CA VAL A 75 38.19 -23.90 15.10
C VAL A 75 39.57 -24.09 14.45
N PRO A 76 40.11 -23.13 13.68
CA PRO A 76 41.43 -23.28 13.08
C PRO A 76 42.55 -23.42 14.12
N GLN A 77 42.47 -22.66 15.22
CA GLN A 77 43.43 -22.78 16.34
C GLN A 77 43.42 -24.18 16.96
N LEU A 78 42.23 -24.74 17.22
CA LEU A 78 42.10 -26.11 17.74
C LEU A 78 42.64 -27.15 16.76
N ILE A 79 42.47 -26.93 15.45
CA ILE A 79 42.96 -27.86 14.43
C ILE A 79 44.47 -27.77 14.25
N HIS A 80 45.07 -26.58 14.35
CA HIS A 80 46.53 -26.44 14.32
C HIS A 80 47.20 -27.12 15.52
N GLU A 81 46.57 -27.10 16.70
CA GLU A 81 47.03 -27.88 17.86
C GLU A 81 46.80 -29.39 17.71
N ALA A 82 45.96 -29.82 16.77
CA ALA A 82 45.63 -31.23 16.56
C ALA A 82 46.54 -31.94 15.56
N ILE A 83 47.34 -31.21 14.77
CA ILE A 83 48.06 -31.71 13.59
C ILE A 83 49.46 -31.09 13.52
N ASP A 84 50.49 -31.89 13.21
CA ASP A 84 51.78 -31.35 12.77
C ASP A 84 51.68 -30.67 11.39
N VAL A 85 52.06 -29.39 11.31
CA VAL A 85 52.02 -28.52 10.12
C VAL A 85 52.74 -29.16 8.91
N ALA A 86 53.69 -30.08 9.15
CA ALA A 86 54.37 -30.83 8.09
C ALA A 86 53.48 -31.85 7.33
N THR A 87 52.27 -32.15 7.81
CA THR A 87 51.36 -33.20 7.28
C THR A 87 50.05 -32.65 6.70
N VAL A 88 49.97 -31.35 6.42
CA VAL A 88 48.77 -30.69 5.91
C VAL A 88 48.43 -31.19 4.49
N ASP A 89 47.22 -31.73 4.33
CA ASP A 89 46.66 -32.29 3.09
C ASP A 89 45.15 -31.96 3.03
N SER A 90 44.49 -32.25 1.92
CA SER A 90 43.06 -32.05 1.66
C SER A 90 42.11 -32.59 2.74
N GLN A 91 42.52 -33.64 3.49
CA GLN A 91 41.71 -34.22 4.57
C GLN A 91 41.83 -33.44 5.89
N THR A 92 42.96 -32.78 6.13
CA THR A 92 43.22 -31.99 7.33
C THR A 92 42.81 -30.52 7.17
N SER A 93 42.60 -30.05 5.94
CA SER A 93 42.05 -28.72 5.61
C SER A 93 40.51 -28.65 5.59
N TRP A 94 39.81 -29.70 6.06
CA TRP A 94 38.35 -29.76 6.10
C TRP A 94 37.71 -28.52 6.70
N TYR A 95 38.33 -27.94 7.73
CA TYR A 95 37.83 -26.78 8.47
C TYR A 95 37.66 -25.56 7.57
N VAL A 96 38.51 -25.37 6.54
CA VAL A 96 38.40 -24.23 5.62
C VAL A 96 37.11 -24.31 4.81
N SER A 97 36.81 -25.49 4.26
CA SER A 97 35.56 -25.73 3.53
C SER A 97 34.33 -25.68 4.45
N GLY A 98 34.45 -26.17 5.68
CA GLY A 98 33.40 -26.12 6.70
C GLY A 98 33.06 -24.70 7.13
N LEU A 99 34.06 -23.92 7.51
CA LEU A 99 33.89 -22.52 7.88
C LEU A 99 33.37 -21.69 6.70
N GLY A 100 33.80 -22.01 5.47
CA GLY A 100 33.23 -21.46 4.24
C GLY A 100 31.73 -21.72 4.10
N ALA A 101 31.30 -22.96 4.32
CA ALA A 101 29.89 -23.35 4.30
C ALA A 101 29.08 -22.66 5.42
N LEU A 102 29.64 -22.56 6.63
CA LEU A 102 29.02 -21.86 7.77
C LEU A 102 28.81 -20.37 7.46
N LEU A 103 29.81 -19.71 6.88
CA LEU A 103 29.73 -18.30 6.46
C LEU A 103 28.74 -18.11 5.31
N ALA A 104 28.65 -19.05 4.38
CA ALA A 104 27.67 -19.04 3.30
C ALA A 104 26.23 -19.14 3.82
N VAL A 105 25.98 -20.01 4.82
CA VAL A 105 24.68 -20.07 5.53
C VAL A 105 24.40 -18.75 6.24
N THR A 106 25.41 -18.16 6.90
CA THR A 106 25.30 -16.87 7.59
C THR A 106 24.90 -15.74 6.62
N ALA A 107 25.47 -15.72 5.41
CA ALA A 107 25.12 -14.76 4.36
C ALA A 107 23.67 -14.90 3.89
N ILE A 108 23.23 -16.12 3.54
CA ILE A 108 21.86 -16.39 3.07
C ILE A 108 20.82 -16.07 4.14
N ARG A 109 21.17 -16.21 5.42
CA ARG A 109 20.32 -15.89 6.57
C ARG A 109 20.30 -14.41 6.95
N GLY A 110 20.77 -13.53 6.06
CA GLY A 110 20.67 -12.07 6.18
C GLY A 110 21.83 -11.39 6.90
N GLN A 111 22.85 -12.13 7.35
CA GLN A 111 23.98 -11.59 8.11
C GLN A 111 25.23 -11.41 7.24
N GLN A 112 25.06 -10.68 6.13
CA GLN A 112 26.06 -10.49 5.08
C GLN A 112 27.35 -9.82 5.59
N ALA A 113 27.22 -8.80 6.45
CA ALA A 113 28.37 -8.10 7.03
C ALA A 113 29.26 -9.05 7.85
N VAL A 114 28.65 -9.89 8.69
CA VAL A 114 29.38 -10.89 9.49
C VAL A 114 30.03 -11.94 8.60
N SER A 115 29.34 -12.36 7.54
CA SER A 115 29.90 -13.29 6.56
C SER A 115 31.18 -12.75 5.90
N TRP A 116 31.19 -11.48 5.49
CA TRP A 116 32.38 -10.84 4.92
C TRP A 116 33.53 -10.69 5.90
N VAL A 117 33.22 -10.27 7.14
CA VAL A 117 34.24 -10.18 8.20
C VAL A 117 34.85 -11.56 8.46
N GLY A 118 34.02 -12.59 8.59
CA GLY A 118 34.49 -13.97 8.77
C GLY A 118 35.29 -14.49 7.58
N ALA A 119 34.94 -14.13 6.35
CA ALA A 119 35.73 -14.48 5.17
C ALA A 119 37.13 -13.85 5.21
N GLY A 120 37.22 -12.59 5.66
CA GLY A 120 38.50 -11.90 5.87
C GLY A 120 39.35 -12.57 6.95
N VAL A 121 38.73 -12.90 8.10
CA VAL A 121 39.39 -13.62 9.21
C VAL A 121 39.90 -14.98 8.74
N LEU A 122 39.05 -15.79 8.12
CA LEU A 122 39.42 -17.11 7.60
C LEU A 122 40.57 -17.02 6.59
N SER A 123 40.53 -16.03 5.70
CA SER A 123 41.59 -15.82 4.71
C SER A 123 42.90 -15.42 5.37
N LEU A 124 42.85 -14.55 6.38
CA LEU A 124 44.01 -14.11 7.13
C LEU A 124 44.66 -15.28 7.89
N GLU A 125 43.85 -16.11 8.55
CA GLU A 125 44.36 -17.29 9.27
C GLU A 125 45.02 -18.28 8.31
N VAL A 126 44.39 -18.60 7.17
CA VAL A 126 45.01 -19.49 6.18
C VAL A 126 46.35 -18.92 5.68
N LEU A 127 46.44 -17.60 5.45
CA LEU A 127 47.69 -16.95 5.01
C LEU A 127 48.77 -16.93 6.08
N VAL A 128 48.42 -16.62 7.33
CA VAL A 128 49.38 -16.49 8.45
C VAL A 128 49.98 -17.85 8.81
N TRP A 129 49.15 -18.89 8.86
CA TRP A 129 49.56 -20.21 9.34
C TRP A 129 50.05 -21.13 8.21
N GLY A 130 49.41 -21.06 7.04
CA GLY A 130 49.71 -21.95 5.91
C GLY A 130 50.59 -21.30 4.83
N GLY A 131 50.82 -19.99 4.86
CA GLY A 131 51.54 -19.28 3.80
C GLY A 131 50.80 -19.25 2.46
N THR A 132 51.43 -18.68 1.43
CA THR A 132 50.81 -18.48 0.11
C THR A 132 50.63 -19.78 -0.70
N GLU A 133 51.45 -20.80 -0.44
CA GLU A 133 51.40 -22.07 -1.18
C GLU A 133 50.18 -22.92 -0.82
N THR A 134 49.74 -22.88 0.44
CA THR A 134 48.55 -23.62 0.91
C THR A 134 47.24 -22.96 0.49
N MET A 135 47.27 -21.72 -0.02
CA MET A 135 46.07 -20.97 -0.44
C MET A 135 45.27 -21.72 -1.53
N PHE A 136 45.96 -22.41 -2.44
CA PHE A 136 45.33 -23.17 -3.53
C PHE A 136 44.92 -24.58 -3.13
N ASN A 137 45.61 -25.17 -2.14
CA ASN A 137 45.40 -26.58 -1.74
C ASN A 137 44.52 -26.73 -0.49
N SER A 138 44.25 -25.66 0.24
CA SER A 138 43.42 -25.64 1.46
C SER A 138 41.91 -25.61 1.19
N GLY A 139 41.49 -25.42 -0.06
CA GLY A 139 40.08 -25.23 -0.41
C GLY A 139 39.56 -23.80 -0.17
N LEU A 140 40.42 -22.85 0.22
CA LEU A 140 40.05 -21.45 0.47
C LEU A 140 39.39 -20.78 -0.75
N ALA A 141 39.92 -21.01 -1.96
CA ALA A 141 39.34 -20.45 -3.19
C ALA A 141 37.88 -20.90 -3.40
N GLY A 142 37.58 -22.17 -3.11
CA GLY A 142 36.21 -22.71 -3.17
C GLY A 142 35.30 -22.10 -2.10
N ALA A 143 35.80 -22.00 -0.86
CA ALA A 143 35.09 -21.37 0.24
C ALA A 143 34.74 -19.90 -0.06
N LEU A 144 35.70 -19.11 -0.54
CA LEU A 144 35.48 -17.71 -0.91
C LEU A 144 34.49 -17.56 -2.07
N SER A 145 34.62 -18.40 -3.11
CA SER A 145 33.68 -18.39 -4.23
C SER A 145 32.24 -18.65 -3.78
N LEU A 146 32.05 -19.62 -2.87
CA LEU A 146 30.76 -19.93 -2.27
C LEU A 146 30.23 -18.77 -1.43
N ILE A 147 31.07 -18.14 -0.60
CA ILE A 147 30.69 -16.98 0.22
C ILE A 147 30.25 -15.81 -0.68
N VAL A 148 31.00 -15.52 -1.75
CA VAL A 148 30.64 -14.47 -2.71
C VAL A 148 29.29 -14.77 -3.36
N ALA A 149 29.12 -15.98 -3.90
CA ALA A 149 27.87 -16.39 -4.57
C ALA A 149 26.66 -16.28 -3.64
N THR A 150 26.81 -16.72 -2.39
CA THR A 150 25.73 -16.67 -1.39
C THR A 150 25.43 -15.26 -0.90
N ASN A 151 26.42 -14.38 -0.79
CA ASN A 151 26.20 -12.96 -0.50
C ASN A 151 25.44 -12.24 -1.64
N VAL A 152 25.84 -12.47 -2.90
CA VAL A 152 25.14 -11.91 -4.07
C VAL A 152 23.69 -12.38 -4.12
N LEU A 153 23.47 -13.68 -3.92
CA LEU A 153 22.12 -14.25 -3.85
C LEU A 153 21.30 -13.64 -2.71
N SER A 154 21.89 -13.53 -1.52
CA SER A 154 21.25 -12.93 -0.35
C SER A 154 20.83 -11.48 -0.61
N TYR A 155 21.71 -10.68 -1.21
CA TYR A 155 21.43 -9.28 -1.56
C TYR A 155 20.30 -9.16 -2.60
N ALA A 156 20.29 -10.03 -3.61
CA ALA A 156 19.21 -10.09 -4.60
C ALA A 156 17.86 -10.45 -3.94
N LEU A 157 17.86 -11.41 -3.01
CA LEU A 157 16.67 -11.84 -2.30
C LEU A 157 16.10 -10.74 -1.38
N THR A 158 16.95 -9.98 -0.68
CA THR A 158 16.51 -8.85 0.15
C THR A 158 15.90 -7.72 -0.69
N ARG A 159 16.45 -7.46 -1.88
CA ARG A 159 15.96 -6.40 -2.77
C ARG A 159 14.57 -6.71 -3.34
N ILE A 160 14.33 -7.97 -3.71
CA ILE A 160 13.02 -8.41 -4.24
C ILE A 160 11.91 -8.20 -3.19
N ASP A 161 12.17 -8.52 -1.93
CA ASP A 161 11.19 -8.34 -0.85
C ASP A 161 10.81 -6.86 -0.68
N THR A 162 11.78 -5.95 -0.64
CA THR A 162 11.52 -4.50 -0.50
C THR A 162 10.72 -3.92 -1.66
N GLU A 163 10.98 -4.37 -2.89
CA GLU A 163 10.24 -3.89 -4.07
C GLU A 163 8.77 -4.35 -4.00
N THR A 164 8.49 -5.60 -3.61
CA THR A 164 7.10 -6.10 -3.50
C THR A 164 6.22 -5.34 -2.50
N GLN A 165 6.76 -4.93 -1.35
CA GLN A 165 5.98 -4.17 -0.37
C GLN A 165 5.56 -2.80 -0.91
N THR A 166 6.48 -2.10 -1.59
CA THR A 166 6.16 -0.79 -2.18
C THR A 166 5.14 -0.87 -3.33
N TYR A 167 5.07 -2.00 -4.04
CA TYR A 167 4.04 -2.22 -5.06
C TYR A 167 2.67 -2.49 -4.44
N LEU A 168 2.60 -3.20 -3.32
CA LEU A 168 1.35 -3.45 -2.61
C LEU A 168 0.76 -2.17 -2.02
N ASP A 169 1.59 -1.34 -1.38
CA ASP A 169 1.14 -0.06 -0.83
C ASP A 169 0.59 0.87 -1.92
N LYS A 170 1.28 0.97 -3.07
CA LYS A 170 0.81 1.75 -4.22
C LYS A 170 -0.46 1.17 -4.84
N ALA A 171 -0.61 -0.15 -4.87
CA ALA A 171 -1.82 -0.79 -5.40
C ALA A 171 -3.04 -0.48 -4.53
N ILE A 172 -2.89 -0.51 -3.20
CA ILE A 172 -3.94 -0.13 -2.24
C ILE A 172 -4.34 1.35 -2.43
N GLU A 173 -3.37 2.25 -2.61
CA GLU A 173 -3.64 3.68 -2.84
C GLU A 173 -4.40 3.91 -4.15
N ILE A 174 -4.01 3.24 -5.24
CA ILE A 174 -4.69 3.32 -6.53
C ILE A 174 -6.12 2.76 -6.44
N GLU A 175 -6.32 1.64 -5.74
CA GLU A 175 -7.64 1.04 -5.57
C GLU A 175 -8.57 1.94 -4.75
N ALA A 176 -8.06 2.55 -3.67
CA ALA A 176 -8.80 3.52 -2.88
C ALA A 176 -9.20 4.76 -3.69
N ALA A 177 -8.29 5.29 -4.52
CA ALA A 177 -8.57 6.41 -5.42
C ALA A 177 -9.64 6.04 -6.48
N ALA A 178 -9.54 4.85 -7.07
CA ALA A 178 -10.50 4.36 -8.06
C ALA A 178 -11.92 4.17 -7.47
N ALA A 179 -12.03 3.75 -6.20
CA ALA A 179 -13.31 3.63 -5.52
C ALA A 179 -14.05 4.98 -5.40
N ILE A 180 -13.33 6.06 -5.06
CA ILE A 180 -13.90 7.42 -4.95
C ILE A 180 -14.38 7.92 -6.32
N GLU A 181 -13.58 7.72 -7.38
CA GLU A 181 -13.93 8.15 -8.73
C GLU A 181 -15.18 7.43 -9.26
N SER A 182 -15.29 6.12 -9.00
CA SER A 182 -16.45 5.31 -9.42
C SER A 182 -17.77 5.83 -8.84
N SER A 183 -17.78 6.20 -7.56
CA SER A 183 -18.97 6.73 -6.88
C SER A 183 -19.42 8.07 -7.47
N THR A 184 -18.47 8.97 -7.75
CA THR A 184 -18.75 10.27 -8.37
C THR A 184 -19.30 10.11 -9.78
N ARG A 185 -18.75 9.17 -10.56
CA ARG A 185 -19.20 8.89 -11.92
C ARG A 185 -20.61 8.31 -11.94
N MET A 186 -20.92 7.41 -11.01
CA MET A 186 -22.25 6.80 -10.90
C MET A 186 -23.31 7.84 -10.52
N GLU A 187 -23.01 8.71 -9.56
CA GLU A 187 -23.90 9.80 -9.14
C GLU A 187 -24.17 10.79 -10.29
N ARG A 188 -23.14 11.18 -11.06
CA ARG A 188 -23.30 12.02 -12.25
C ARG A 188 -24.17 11.35 -13.32
N SER A 189 -23.92 10.07 -13.60
CA SER A 189 -24.69 9.31 -14.59
C SER A 189 -26.16 9.18 -14.19
N ARG A 190 -26.43 8.94 -12.91
CA ARG A 190 -27.78 8.89 -12.35
C ARG A 190 -28.52 10.22 -12.53
N ARG A 191 -27.91 11.33 -12.10
CA ARG A 191 -28.51 12.68 -12.24
C ARG A 191 -28.78 13.05 -13.70
N LEU A 192 -27.86 12.70 -14.60
CA LEU A 192 -28.04 12.92 -16.03
C LEU A 192 -29.22 12.10 -16.57
N SER A 193 -29.31 10.82 -16.21
CA SER A 193 -30.41 9.95 -16.62
C SER A 193 -31.77 10.45 -16.11
N GLU A 194 -31.84 10.87 -14.84
CA GLU A 194 -33.06 11.44 -14.24
C GLU A 194 -33.48 12.74 -14.96
N THR A 195 -32.52 13.62 -15.27
CA THR A 195 -32.77 14.86 -16.01
C THR A 195 -33.27 14.58 -17.43
N LEU A 196 -32.62 13.67 -18.15
CA LEU A 196 -33.02 13.29 -19.49
C LEU A 196 -34.41 12.65 -19.51
N ARG A 197 -34.74 11.81 -18.54
CA ARG A 197 -36.06 11.16 -18.46
C ARG A 197 -37.21 12.17 -18.44
N VAL A 198 -37.04 13.29 -17.75
CA VAL A 198 -38.06 14.36 -17.67
C VAL A 198 -38.09 15.19 -18.95
N SER A 199 -36.92 15.48 -19.54
CA SER A 199 -36.83 16.39 -20.71
C SER A 199 -37.06 15.72 -22.06
N TYR A 200 -36.80 14.42 -22.16
CA TYR A 200 -36.76 13.69 -23.43
C TYR A 200 -38.08 13.75 -24.24
N PRO A 201 -39.28 13.57 -23.64
CA PRO A 201 -40.52 13.60 -24.42
C PRO A 201 -40.76 14.95 -25.11
N LEU A 202 -40.43 16.04 -24.42
CA LEU A 202 -40.64 17.39 -24.93
C LEU A 202 -39.56 17.77 -25.97
N LEU A 203 -38.32 17.30 -25.80
CA LEU A 203 -37.28 17.41 -26.82
C LEU A 203 -37.64 16.64 -28.11
N GLN A 204 -38.29 15.47 -28.00
CA GLN A 204 -38.81 14.75 -29.16
C GLN A 204 -39.89 15.53 -29.91
N LYS A 205 -40.86 16.13 -29.20
CA LYS A 205 -41.88 17.01 -29.81
C LYS A 205 -41.25 18.20 -30.54
N ILE A 206 -40.24 18.84 -29.93
CA ILE A 206 -39.47 19.93 -30.56
C ILE A 206 -38.79 19.44 -31.84
N ALA A 207 -38.12 18.28 -31.80
CA ALA A 207 -37.43 17.71 -32.95
C ALA A 207 -38.39 17.33 -34.10
N ALA A 208 -39.61 16.91 -33.77
CA ALA A 208 -40.66 16.58 -34.74
C ALA A 208 -41.34 17.83 -35.34
N GLY A 209 -41.12 19.03 -34.78
CA GLY A 209 -41.81 20.25 -35.21
C GLY A 209 -43.25 20.37 -34.71
N GLU A 210 -43.67 19.51 -33.77
CA GLU A 210 -45.03 19.43 -33.23
C GLU A 210 -45.18 20.33 -32.00
N LEU A 211 -44.99 21.64 -32.19
CA LEU A 211 -45.08 22.63 -31.12
C LEU A 211 -46.37 23.45 -31.24
N ASP A 212 -47.42 22.98 -30.56
CA ASP A 212 -48.59 23.81 -30.26
C ASP A 212 -48.27 24.79 -29.11
N GLU A 213 -49.17 25.74 -28.88
CA GLU A 213 -48.92 26.81 -27.91
C GLU A 213 -48.93 26.29 -26.46
N GLU A 214 -49.63 25.19 -26.20
CA GLU A 214 -49.60 24.46 -24.93
C GLU A 214 -48.22 23.81 -24.70
N SER A 215 -47.69 23.07 -25.68
CA SER A 215 -46.35 22.47 -25.59
C SER A 215 -45.26 23.54 -25.50
N ARG A 216 -45.44 24.70 -26.12
CA ARG A 216 -44.52 25.83 -25.98
C ARG A 216 -44.53 26.40 -24.56
N GLN A 217 -45.69 26.49 -23.91
CA GLN A 217 -45.79 26.91 -22.52
C GLN A 217 -45.18 25.86 -21.58
N GLU A 218 -45.45 24.58 -21.82
CA GLU A 218 -44.85 23.46 -21.08
C GLU A 218 -43.32 23.47 -21.19
N ALA A 219 -42.78 23.72 -22.39
CA ALA A 219 -41.35 23.83 -22.65
C ALA A 219 -40.68 24.94 -21.81
N LYS A 220 -41.30 26.12 -21.76
CA LYS A 220 -40.81 27.26 -20.96
C LYS A 220 -40.83 26.95 -19.47
N LEU A 221 -41.89 26.29 -18.99
CA LEU A 221 -41.98 25.88 -17.59
C LEU A 221 -40.92 24.85 -17.22
N LEU A 222 -40.67 23.88 -18.10
CA LEU A 222 -39.65 22.85 -17.91
C LEU A 222 -38.23 23.43 -17.94
N GLU A 223 -37.91 24.34 -18.87
CA GLU A 223 -36.62 25.05 -18.89
C GLU A 223 -36.40 25.80 -17.57
N ALA A 224 -37.41 26.54 -17.12
CA ALA A 224 -37.32 27.30 -15.89
C ALA A 224 -37.16 26.37 -14.66
N GLN A 225 -37.84 25.22 -14.64
CA GLN A 225 -37.67 24.19 -13.60
C GLN A 225 -36.25 23.60 -13.59
N LEU A 226 -35.68 23.28 -14.75
CA LEU A 226 -34.30 22.78 -14.87
C LEU A 226 -33.28 23.83 -14.43
N ARG A 227 -33.50 25.09 -14.81
CA ARG A 227 -32.64 26.19 -14.38
C ARG A 227 -32.68 26.39 -12.87
N ASP A 228 -33.86 26.29 -12.27
CA ASP A 228 -34.03 26.41 -10.83
C ASP A 228 -33.44 25.22 -10.08
N SER A 229 -33.53 23.99 -10.59
CA SER A 229 -32.91 22.83 -9.94
C SER A 229 -31.38 22.96 -9.90
N ILE A 230 -30.78 23.56 -10.94
CA ILE A 230 -29.35 23.87 -11.00
C ILE A 230 -28.98 25.00 -10.03
N ARG A 231 -29.73 26.10 -10.03
CA ARG A 231 -29.41 27.31 -9.24
C ARG A 231 -29.85 27.25 -7.79
N GLY A 232 -30.95 26.56 -7.53
CA GLY A 232 -31.60 26.48 -6.23
C GLY A 232 -31.07 25.34 -5.35
N ARG A 233 -30.41 24.32 -5.90
CA ARG A 233 -29.71 23.26 -5.16
C ARG A 233 -30.49 22.78 -3.93
N GLU A 234 -30.02 23.10 -2.71
CA GLU A 234 -30.61 22.66 -1.45
C GLU A 234 -31.95 23.33 -1.11
N LEU A 235 -32.38 24.36 -1.86
CA LEU A 235 -33.71 24.97 -1.72
C LEU A 235 -34.81 24.22 -2.48
N ILE A 236 -34.43 23.31 -3.38
CA ILE A 236 -35.38 22.68 -4.32
C ILE A 236 -35.60 21.22 -3.92
N ASP A 237 -36.84 20.91 -3.53
CA ASP A 237 -37.38 19.56 -3.43
C ASP A 237 -38.67 19.45 -4.27
N SER A 238 -39.31 18.28 -4.28
CA SER A 238 -40.54 18.06 -5.06
C SER A 238 -41.66 19.05 -4.71
N LYS A 239 -41.84 19.35 -3.42
CA LYS A 239 -42.87 20.30 -2.96
C LYS A 239 -42.56 21.73 -3.39
N MET A 240 -41.31 22.16 -3.28
CA MET A 240 -40.90 23.49 -3.71
C MET A 240 -41.03 23.62 -5.24
N GLN A 241 -40.71 22.58 -6.02
CA GLN A 241 -40.92 22.57 -7.48
C GLN A 241 -42.40 22.74 -7.84
N GLU A 242 -43.29 22.02 -7.16
CA GLU A 242 -44.74 22.14 -7.36
C GLU A 242 -45.25 23.54 -7.01
N ALA A 243 -44.82 24.11 -5.89
CA ALA A 243 -45.19 25.46 -5.47
C ALA A 243 -44.70 26.52 -6.48
N ILE A 244 -43.45 26.41 -6.96
CA ILE A 244 -42.89 27.30 -8.00
C ILE A 244 -43.68 27.19 -9.30
N ARG A 245 -43.99 25.96 -9.72
CA ARG A 245 -44.78 25.73 -10.94
C ARG A 245 -46.17 26.33 -10.81
N SER A 246 -46.85 26.09 -9.69
CA SER A 246 -48.18 26.65 -9.40
C SER A 246 -48.15 28.18 -9.42
N ALA A 247 -47.16 28.81 -8.79
CA ALA A 247 -46.99 30.27 -8.80
C ALA A 247 -46.78 30.82 -10.22
N ARG A 248 -45.94 30.16 -11.02
CA ARG A 248 -45.70 30.56 -12.42
C ARG A 248 -46.95 30.42 -13.30
N LEU A 249 -47.76 29.39 -13.07
CA LEU A 249 -49.06 29.23 -13.76
C LEU A 249 -50.04 30.35 -13.40
N ARG A 250 -49.94 30.94 -12.21
CA ARG A 250 -50.68 32.16 -11.81
C ARG A 250 -50.10 33.45 -12.39
N GLY A 251 -49.02 33.38 -13.18
CA GLY A 251 -48.35 34.54 -13.77
C GLY A 251 -47.33 35.23 -12.86
N ILE A 252 -46.91 34.58 -11.77
CA ILE A 252 -45.91 35.13 -10.83
C ILE A 252 -44.51 34.79 -11.32
N GLU A 253 -43.62 35.79 -11.37
CA GLU A 253 -42.21 35.55 -11.68
C GLU A 253 -41.48 35.04 -10.44
N VAL A 254 -40.88 33.85 -10.51
CA VAL A 254 -40.17 33.25 -9.37
C VAL A 254 -38.71 33.03 -9.71
N VAL A 255 -37.81 33.53 -8.85
CA VAL A 255 -36.35 33.38 -8.93
C VAL A 255 -35.85 32.68 -7.67
N VAL A 256 -35.16 31.55 -7.85
CA VAL A 256 -34.57 30.78 -6.73
C VAL A 256 -33.06 30.67 -6.90
N LEU A 257 -32.32 30.95 -5.82
CA LEU A 257 -30.85 30.91 -5.82
C LEU A 257 -30.31 30.40 -4.48
N ASP A 258 -29.49 29.35 -4.53
CA ASP A 258 -28.70 28.87 -3.40
C ASP A 258 -27.21 29.10 -3.65
N GLU A 259 -26.60 29.96 -2.84
CA GLU A 259 -25.18 30.29 -2.90
C GLU A 259 -24.34 29.38 -1.97
N GLY A 260 -24.96 28.32 -1.43
CA GLY A 260 -24.35 27.36 -0.52
C GLY A 260 -24.63 27.66 0.95
N GLY A 261 -25.62 28.49 1.26
CA GLY A 261 -25.99 28.85 2.63
C GLY A 261 -26.52 27.67 3.45
N LEU A 262 -27.09 26.67 2.78
CA LEU A 262 -27.79 25.56 3.45
C LEU A 262 -26.95 24.28 3.59
N VAL A 263 -25.76 24.21 3.00
CA VAL A 263 -24.99 22.96 2.88
C VAL A 263 -24.64 22.34 4.23
N ALA A 264 -24.35 23.17 5.24
CA ALA A 264 -23.95 22.73 6.58
C ALA A 264 -25.13 22.42 7.52
N LEU A 265 -26.37 22.66 7.09
CA LEU A 265 -27.56 22.48 7.92
C LEU A 265 -28.03 21.01 7.90
N ALA A 266 -28.59 20.56 9.01
CA ALA A 266 -29.22 19.25 9.09
C ALA A 266 -30.45 19.16 8.16
N GLU A 267 -30.67 17.99 7.55
CA GLU A 267 -31.72 17.81 6.54
C GLU A 267 -33.13 18.10 7.08
N ASN A 268 -33.39 17.81 8.37
CA ASN A 268 -34.66 18.12 9.02
C ASN A 268 -34.98 19.63 8.98
N PHE A 269 -33.97 20.47 9.22
CA PHE A 269 -34.13 21.92 9.20
C PHE A 269 -34.32 22.44 7.77
N LYS A 270 -33.58 21.88 6.79
CA LYS A 270 -33.80 22.20 5.38
C LYS A 270 -35.22 21.85 4.93
N ALA A 271 -35.73 20.68 5.31
CA ALA A 271 -37.08 20.25 4.97
C ALA A 271 -38.15 21.19 5.55
N GLU A 272 -38.01 21.59 6.82
CA GLU A 272 -38.91 22.55 7.47
C GLU A 272 -38.85 23.92 6.77
N LEU A 273 -37.65 24.38 6.42
CA LEU A 273 -37.44 25.63 5.71
C LEU A 273 -38.11 25.62 4.33
N ARG A 274 -37.91 24.56 3.54
CA ARG A 274 -38.55 24.38 2.22
C ARG A 274 -40.07 24.39 2.35
N GLN A 275 -40.61 23.70 3.36
CA GLN A 275 -42.06 23.68 3.61
C GLN A 275 -42.61 25.07 3.94
N LYS A 276 -41.91 25.84 4.78
CA LYS A 276 -42.28 27.23 5.10
C LYS A 276 -42.24 28.12 3.86
N LEU A 277 -41.19 28.02 3.06
CA LEU A 277 -41.04 28.79 1.82
C LEU A 277 -42.13 28.46 0.79
N ALA A 278 -42.46 27.18 0.62
CA ALA A 278 -43.54 26.74 -0.26
C ALA A 278 -44.90 27.30 0.17
N ALA A 279 -45.22 27.21 1.46
CA ALA A 279 -46.47 27.75 2.01
C ALA A 279 -46.58 29.29 1.88
N GLN A 280 -45.45 30.01 1.96
CA GLN A 280 -45.42 31.45 1.71
C GLN A 280 -45.62 31.77 0.23
N LEU A 281 -45.04 30.98 -0.67
CA LEU A 281 -45.21 31.17 -2.11
C LEU A 281 -46.67 30.97 -2.56
N ASP A 282 -47.40 30.06 -1.93
CA ASP A 282 -48.82 29.82 -2.21
C ASP A 282 -49.72 30.99 -1.81
N GLN A 283 -49.30 31.83 -0.87
CA GLN A 283 -50.05 33.02 -0.44
C GLN A 283 -49.88 34.21 -1.41
N ILE A 284 -48.88 34.17 -2.28
CA ILE A 284 -48.63 35.24 -3.25
C ILE A 284 -49.55 35.08 -4.46
N SER A 285 -50.24 36.17 -4.80
CA SER A 285 -51.23 36.22 -5.89
C SER A 285 -50.75 36.94 -7.15
N SER A 286 -49.74 37.82 -7.06
CA SER A 286 -49.21 38.56 -8.21
C SER A 286 -47.79 39.09 -7.97
N GLY A 287 -47.08 39.46 -9.04
CA GLY A 287 -45.77 40.11 -8.97
C GLY A 287 -44.58 39.18 -9.16
N ARG A 288 -43.47 39.49 -8.49
CA ARG A 288 -42.20 38.77 -8.53
C ARG A 288 -41.79 38.30 -7.14
N VAL A 289 -41.36 37.05 -7.02
CA VAL A 289 -40.81 36.44 -5.80
C VAL A 289 -39.36 36.03 -6.01
N THR A 290 -38.49 36.38 -5.06
CA THR A 290 -37.09 35.97 -5.02
C THR A 290 -36.80 35.22 -3.72
N ILE A 291 -36.30 34.00 -3.84
CA ILE A 291 -35.88 33.14 -2.73
C ILE A 291 -34.37 32.95 -2.82
N ARG A 292 -33.64 33.37 -1.79
CA ARG A 292 -32.17 33.30 -1.78
C ARG A 292 -31.64 32.67 -0.50
N ALA A 293 -30.71 31.73 -0.62
CA ALA A 293 -29.93 31.20 0.50
C ALA A 293 -28.46 31.67 0.39
N PRO A 294 -28.09 32.79 1.06
CA PRO A 294 -26.77 33.37 0.94
C PRO A 294 -25.71 32.57 1.73
N ARG A 295 -24.47 32.58 1.27
CA ARG A 295 -23.36 31.93 1.98
C ARG A 295 -22.84 32.81 3.12
N GLY A 296 -22.71 32.22 4.31
CA GLY A 296 -21.97 32.83 5.44
C GLY A 296 -22.67 34.01 6.14
N GLY A 297 -23.98 34.21 5.92
CA GLY A 297 -24.78 35.19 6.66
C GLY A 297 -25.37 34.61 7.95
N GLN A 298 -25.91 35.49 8.82
CA GLN A 298 -26.73 35.08 9.98
C GLN A 298 -28.11 34.54 9.59
N ILE A 299 -28.50 34.68 8.32
CA ILE A 299 -29.80 34.34 7.76
C ILE A 299 -29.60 33.17 6.80
N ASN A 300 -30.35 32.09 6.98
CA ASN A 300 -30.27 30.87 6.19
C ASN A 300 -30.98 31.02 4.84
N ALA A 301 -32.12 31.72 4.82
CA ALA A 301 -32.82 32.06 3.59
C ALA A 301 -33.60 33.37 3.68
N THR A 302 -33.73 34.06 2.55
CA THR A 302 -34.54 35.27 2.40
C THR A 302 -35.63 35.02 1.37
N PHE A 303 -36.85 35.47 1.67
CA PHE A 303 -37.99 35.45 0.76
C PHE A 303 -38.47 36.89 0.54
N VAL A 304 -38.47 37.33 -0.70
CA VAL A 304 -38.87 38.70 -1.09
C VAL A 304 -39.96 38.63 -2.13
N ALA A 305 -41.13 39.21 -1.86
CA ALA A 305 -42.19 39.40 -2.84
C ALA A 305 -42.32 40.90 -3.16
N SER A 306 -42.43 41.24 -4.45
CA SER A 306 -42.52 42.61 -4.94
C SER A 306 -43.53 42.73 -6.08
N ARG A 307 -44.23 43.86 -6.17
CA ARG A 307 -45.18 44.17 -7.24
C ARG A 307 -44.62 45.24 -8.17
N ALA A 308 -44.95 45.16 -9.46
CA ALA A 308 -44.58 46.21 -10.41
C ALA A 308 -45.17 47.56 -9.97
N GLY A 309 -44.34 48.61 -9.91
CA GLY A 309 -44.75 49.99 -9.59
C GLY A 309 -44.65 50.41 -8.12
N THR A 310 -44.14 49.55 -7.23
CA THR A 310 -43.89 49.89 -5.81
C THR A 310 -42.42 49.68 -5.45
N ALA A 311 -41.81 50.65 -4.76
CA ALA A 311 -40.39 50.62 -4.40
C ALA A 311 -40.09 49.76 -3.16
N ALA A 312 -41.10 49.51 -2.32
CA ALA A 312 -41.00 48.65 -1.14
C ALA A 312 -41.53 47.24 -1.45
N PRO A 313 -40.91 46.18 -0.90
CA PRO A 313 -41.41 44.81 -1.06
C PRO A 313 -42.73 44.62 -0.30
N ASP A 314 -43.66 43.89 -0.89
CA ASP A 314 -44.93 43.51 -0.27
C ASP A 314 -44.69 42.53 0.89
N VAL A 315 -43.66 41.66 0.77
CA VAL A 315 -43.25 40.70 1.80
C VAL A 315 -41.73 40.60 1.83
N PHE A 316 -41.14 40.66 3.04
CA PHE A 316 -39.71 40.43 3.26
C PHE A 316 -39.50 39.56 4.50
N LEU A 317 -39.21 38.27 4.29
CA LEU A 317 -39.00 37.30 5.36
C LEU A 317 -37.55 36.83 5.38
N LYS A 318 -37.04 36.61 6.59
CA LYS A 318 -35.72 36.06 6.90
C LYS A 318 -35.91 34.82 7.77
N PHE A 319 -35.25 33.73 7.41
CA PHE A 319 -35.29 32.43 8.09
C PHE A 319 -33.91 32.01 8.55
#